data_AF-A0A915ZLT6-F1
#
_entry.id   AF-A0A915ZLT6-F1
#
_cell.length_a   1.000
_cell.length_b   1.000
_cell.length_c   1.000
_cell.angle_alpha   90.00
_cell.angle_beta   90.00
_cell.angle_gamma   90.00
#
_symmetry.space_group_name_H-M   'P 1'
#
loop_
_entity.id
_entity.type
_entity.pdbx_description
1 polymer ?
#
loop_
_entity_poly.entity_id
_entity_poly.type
_entity_poly.pdbx_seq_one_letter_code
_entity_poly.pdbx_strand_id
1 'polypeptide(L)'
;MLKKYTEYLKTTNDNMKRIHKSRNPMREPSSNCNIHLISKNDEEIDERYFELDSDLKNNELFDFVDLNQYAPNDPIKKHNFIRDIQLSVPAGLYRYPHGSKFDIFWDELDGYFNEHNNTVVNER
;
A
#
# COMPACT_ATOMS: atom_id res chain seq x y z
N MET A 1 -34.19 4.28 18.91
CA MET A 1 -32.77 4.03 18.60
C MET A 1 -32.52 3.74 17.13
N LEU A 2 -33.27 2.84 16.48
CA LEU A 2 -33.07 2.49 15.06
C LEU A 2 -33.02 3.71 14.12
N LYS A 3 -33.96 4.64 14.24
CA LYS A 3 -34.10 5.79 13.32
C LYS A 3 -32.86 6.71 13.28
N LYS A 4 -32.27 6.98 14.45
CA LYS A 4 -31.02 7.77 14.56
C LYS A 4 -29.84 7.04 13.89
N TYR A 5 -29.78 5.72 14.04
CA TYR A 5 -28.76 4.91 13.39
C TYR A 5 -28.93 4.87 11.86
N THR A 6 -30.17 4.76 11.38
CA THR A 6 -30.46 4.79 9.93
C THR A 6 -30.12 6.16 9.31
N GLU A 7 -30.44 7.25 10.00
CA GLU A 7 -30.09 8.62 9.58
C GLU A 7 -28.57 8.85 9.57
N TYR A 8 -27.86 8.35 10.59
CA TYR A 8 -26.41 8.38 10.63
C TYR A 8 -25.79 7.64 9.44
N LEU A 9 -26.21 6.39 9.19
CA LEU A 9 -25.69 5.60 8.06
C LEU A 9 -25.95 6.28 6.72
N LYS A 10 -27.14 6.85 6.53
CA LYS A 10 -27.50 7.56 5.30
C LYS A 10 -26.62 8.79 5.09
N THR A 11 -26.42 9.59 6.14
CA THR A 11 -25.58 10.80 6.11
C THR A 11 -24.12 10.47 5.83
N THR A 12 -23.59 9.41 6.46
CA THR A 12 -22.22 8.94 6.24
C THR A 12 -22.03 8.46 4.79
N ASN A 13 -22.97 7.69 4.25
CA ASN A 13 -22.92 7.23 2.86
C ASN A 13 -23.00 8.38 1.85
N ASP A 14 -23.88 9.35 2.09
CA ASP A 14 -24.03 10.50 1.19
C ASP A 14 -22.79 11.41 1.24
N ASN A 15 -22.17 11.57 2.41
CA ASN A 15 -20.88 12.24 2.56
C ASN A 15 -19.77 11.50 1.81
N MET A 16 -19.66 10.17 1.96
CA MET A 16 -18.67 9.37 1.23
C MET A 16 -18.85 9.50 -0.29
N LYS A 17 -20.09 9.48 -0.79
CA LYS A 17 -20.37 9.69 -2.23
C LYS A 17 -19.97 11.08 -2.70
N ARG A 18 -20.17 12.12 -1.89
CA ARG A 18 -19.76 13.50 -2.20
C ARG A 18 -18.24 13.61 -2.27
N ILE A 19 -17.54 13.04 -1.31
CA ILE A 19 -16.08 12.96 -1.26
C ILE A 19 -15.54 12.20 -2.48
N HIS A 20 -16.16 11.07 -2.84
CA HIS A 20 -15.75 10.25 -3.99
C HIS A 20 -15.86 10.97 -5.34
N LYS A 21 -16.71 12.00 -5.42
CA LYS A 21 -16.89 12.84 -6.62
C LYS A 21 -16.11 14.15 -6.55
N SER A 22 -15.39 14.42 -5.46
CA SER A 22 -14.58 15.63 -5.28
C SER A 22 -13.38 15.60 -6.22
N ARG A 23 -13.12 16.74 -6.86
CA ARG A 23 -11.89 16.94 -7.65
C ARG A 23 -10.68 17.25 -6.77
N ASN A 24 -10.91 17.70 -5.54
CA ASN A 24 -9.87 17.98 -4.57
C ASN A 24 -9.55 16.69 -3.79
N PRO A 25 -8.26 16.32 -3.65
CA PRO A 25 -7.86 15.20 -2.81
C PRO A 25 -8.31 15.45 -1.37
N MET A 26 -8.83 14.43 -0.71
CA MET A 26 -9.38 14.58 0.64
C MET A 26 -8.29 14.83 1.71
N ARG A 27 -7.02 14.60 1.37
CA ARG A 27 -5.87 14.87 2.23
C ARG A 27 -4.84 15.67 1.45
N GLU A 28 -4.17 16.58 2.15
CA GLU A 28 -3.05 17.38 1.62
C GLU A 28 -1.90 16.44 1.20
N PRO A 29 -1.37 16.56 -0.04
CA PRO A 29 -0.29 15.69 -0.53
C PRO A 29 0.99 15.77 0.31
N SER A 30 1.26 16.94 0.88
CA SER A 30 2.44 17.22 1.71
C SER A 30 2.39 16.53 3.08
N SER A 31 1.18 16.21 3.59
CA SER A 31 0.99 15.61 4.92
C SER A 31 0.58 14.13 4.89
N ASN A 32 0.23 13.57 3.73
CA ASN A 32 -0.19 12.16 3.59
C ASN A 32 0.84 11.31 2.81
N CYS A 33 2.07 11.82 2.68
CA CYS A 33 3.16 11.09 2.06
C CYS A 33 3.77 10.12 3.08
N ASN A 34 3.42 8.83 2.98
CA ASN A 34 4.11 7.77 3.71
C ASN A 34 5.30 7.30 2.88
N ILE A 35 6.51 7.61 3.36
CA ILE A 35 7.75 7.06 2.82
C ILE A 35 8.15 5.90 3.72
N HIS A 36 8.24 4.71 3.16
CA HIS A 36 8.79 3.55 3.85
C HIS A 36 10.24 3.35 3.42
N LEU A 37 11.17 3.38 4.37
CA LEU A 37 12.58 3.16 4.07
C LEU A 37 12.85 1.66 4.02
N ILE A 38 13.34 1.19 2.87
CA ILE A 38 13.79 -0.18 2.66
C ILE A 38 15.29 -0.18 2.93
N SER A 39 15.70 -0.90 3.97
CA SER A 39 17.12 -1.18 4.21
C SER A 39 17.65 -2.11 3.14
N LYS A 40 18.93 -1.94 2.80
CA LYS A 40 19.65 -2.91 1.99
C LYS A 40 19.50 -4.31 2.60
N ASN A 41 19.18 -5.28 1.76
CA ASN A 41 19.28 -6.70 2.07
C ASN A 41 20.73 -7.14 1.87
N ASP A 42 21.30 -7.80 2.88
CA ASP A 42 22.66 -8.35 2.85
C ASP A 42 22.68 -9.82 2.39
N GLU A 43 21.52 -10.47 2.29
CA GLU A 43 21.37 -11.84 1.80
C GLU A 43 21.16 -11.91 0.28
N GLU A 44 21.10 -13.13 -0.26
CA GLU A 44 20.73 -13.37 -1.65
C GLU A 44 19.28 -12.91 -1.88
N ILE A 45 19.09 -12.12 -2.94
CA ILE A 45 17.79 -11.53 -3.27
C ILE A 45 16.94 -12.57 -3.98
N ASP A 46 15.65 -12.61 -3.67
CA ASP A 46 14.68 -13.41 -4.42
C ASP A 46 14.65 -12.98 -5.90
N GLU A 47 14.69 -13.97 -6.80
CA GLU A 47 14.73 -13.78 -8.25
C GLU A 47 13.63 -12.84 -8.78
N ARG A 48 12.49 -12.78 -8.09
CA ARG A 48 11.36 -11.91 -8.44
C ARG A 48 11.71 -10.42 -8.39
N TYR A 49 12.76 -10.03 -7.67
CA TYR A 49 13.19 -8.64 -7.55
C TYR A 49 14.41 -8.30 -8.43
N PHE A 50 14.98 -9.26 -9.17
CA PHE A 50 16.23 -9.04 -9.91
C PHE A 50 16.19 -7.89 -10.92
N GLU A 51 15.09 -7.75 -11.66
CA GLU A 51 14.93 -6.66 -12.63
C GLU A 51 14.88 -5.29 -11.92
N LEU A 52 14.02 -5.16 -10.90
CA LEU A 52 13.90 -3.95 -10.10
C LEU A 52 15.21 -3.58 -9.41
N ASP A 53 15.89 -4.55 -8.82
CA ASP A 53 17.15 -4.37 -8.11
C ASP A 53 18.28 -3.95 -9.06
N SER A 54 18.35 -4.56 -10.24
CA SER A 54 19.31 -4.21 -11.28
C SER A 54 19.10 -2.79 -11.78
N ASP A 55 17.85 -2.40 -12.03
CA ASP A 55 17.52 -1.05 -12.48
C ASP A 55 17.88 -0.02 -11.42
N LEU A 56 17.54 -0.26 -10.15
CA LEU A 56 17.87 0.64 -9.05
C LEU A 56 19.38 0.76 -8.79
N LYS A 57 20.16 -0.31 -9.01
CA LYS A 57 21.64 -0.28 -8.92
C LYS A 57 22.28 0.57 -10.03
N ASN A 58 21.72 0.48 -11.23
CA ASN A 58 22.28 1.13 -12.42
C ASN A 58 21.78 2.57 -12.58
N ASN A 59 20.74 2.97 -11.85
CA ASN A 59 20.17 4.30 -11.95
C ASN A 59 21.04 5.36 -11.26
N GLU A 60 20.88 6.62 -11.69
CA GLU A 60 21.48 7.73 -10.97
C GLU A 60 20.83 7.86 -9.58
N LEU A 61 21.62 8.33 -8.60
CA LEU A 61 21.13 8.57 -7.24
C LEU A 61 19.88 9.46 -7.29
N PHE A 62 18.79 8.99 -6.67
CA PHE A 62 17.50 9.68 -6.51
C PHE A 62 16.53 9.66 -7.70
N ASP A 63 16.74 8.81 -8.71
CA ASP A 63 15.74 8.64 -9.76
C ASP A 63 14.53 7.81 -9.30
N PHE A 64 13.35 8.21 -9.79
CA PHE A 64 12.09 7.54 -9.48
C PHE A 64 11.84 6.39 -10.45
N VAL A 65 11.57 5.21 -9.88
CA VAL A 65 11.22 4.00 -10.62
C VAL A 65 9.75 3.67 -10.34
N ASP A 66 8.96 3.43 -11.39
CA ASP A 66 7.57 3.01 -11.25
C ASP A 66 7.49 1.52 -10.88
N LEU A 67 7.24 1.24 -9.60
CA LEU A 67 7.14 -0.11 -9.06
C LEU A 67 6.06 -0.97 -9.77
N ASN A 68 5.06 -0.35 -10.39
CA ASN A 68 4.02 -1.06 -11.12
C ASN A 68 4.53 -1.79 -12.37
N GLN A 69 5.71 -1.44 -12.87
CA GLN A 69 6.32 -2.10 -14.03
C GLN A 69 6.85 -3.50 -13.69
N TYR A 70 7.23 -3.72 -12.42
CA TYR A 70 7.82 -4.97 -11.92
C TYR A 70 6.80 -5.79 -11.13
N ALA A 71 5.90 -5.12 -10.41
CA ALA A 71 4.94 -5.80 -9.56
C ALA A 71 3.87 -6.54 -10.39
N PRO A 72 3.42 -7.73 -9.96
CA PRO A 72 2.33 -8.44 -10.62
C PRO A 72 1.03 -7.61 -10.68
N ASN A 73 0.21 -7.84 -11.70
CA ASN A 73 -1.09 -7.16 -11.83
C ASN A 73 -2.16 -7.71 -10.87
N ASP A 74 -2.00 -8.95 -10.40
CA ASP A 74 -2.92 -9.54 -9.42
C ASP A 74 -2.80 -8.82 -8.07
N PRO A 75 -3.90 -8.33 -7.47
CA PRO A 75 -3.85 -7.52 -6.26
C PRO A 75 -3.16 -8.20 -5.06
N ILE A 76 -3.38 -9.50 -4.87
CA ILE A 76 -2.82 -10.25 -3.74
C ILE A 76 -1.32 -10.48 -3.96
N LYS A 77 -0.94 -10.89 -5.17
CA LYS A 77 0.48 -11.06 -5.51
C LYS A 77 1.23 -9.74 -5.44
N LYS A 78 0.61 -8.65 -5.87
CA LYS A 78 1.15 -7.29 -5.77
C LYS A 78 1.36 -6.87 -4.33
N HIS A 79 0.40 -7.13 -3.45
CA HIS A 79 0.55 -6.88 -2.02
C HIS A 79 1.76 -7.59 -1.43
N ASN A 80 1.83 -8.91 -1.63
CA ASN A 80 2.94 -9.72 -1.12
C ASN A 80 4.28 -9.26 -1.69
N PHE A 81 4.34 -8.90 -2.98
CA PHE A 81 5.52 -8.35 -3.61
C PHE A 81 6.00 -7.04 -2.97
N ILE A 82 5.07 -6.11 -2.66
CA ILE A 82 5.41 -4.82 -2.05
C ILE A 82 5.79 -5.01 -0.57
N ARG A 83 5.09 -5.89 0.16
CA ARG A 83 5.33 -6.16 1.58
C ARG A 83 6.70 -6.80 1.81
N ASP A 84 7.06 -7.77 0.97
CA ASP A 84 8.25 -8.60 1.15
C ASP A 84 9.39 -8.15 0.22
N ILE A 85 9.42 -6.86 -0.13
CA ILE A 85 10.39 -6.30 -1.09
C ILE A 85 11.82 -6.43 -0.57
N GLN A 86 12.72 -6.87 -1.45
CA GLN A 86 14.14 -7.05 -1.14
C GLN A 86 15.00 -6.34 -2.18
N LEU A 87 15.93 -5.51 -1.72
CA LEU A 87 16.81 -4.71 -2.57
C LEU A 87 18.23 -4.74 -2.01
N SER A 88 19.22 -4.82 -2.89
CA SER A 88 20.64 -4.75 -2.56
C SER A 88 21.13 -3.33 -2.30
N VAL A 89 20.28 -2.34 -2.61
CA VAL A 89 20.52 -0.92 -2.38
C VAL A 89 19.45 -0.38 -1.43
N PRO A 90 19.80 0.57 -0.55
CA PRO A 90 18.80 1.23 0.27
C PRO A 90 17.87 2.06 -0.62
N ALA A 91 16.57 2.00 -0.37
CA ALA A 91 15.58 2.69 -1.19
C ALA A 91 14.45 3.30 -0.35
N GLY A 92 13.82 4.35 -0.88
CA GLY A 92 12.60 4.91 -0.31
C GLY A 92 11.39 4.44 -1.13
N LEU A 93 10.50 3.67 -0.52
CA LEU A 93 9.20 3.36 -1.11
C LEU A 93 8.27 4.54 -0.91
N TYR A 94 8.03 5.26 -2.00
CA TYR A 94 7.11 6.39 -2.03
C TYR A 94 5.70 5.92 -2.43
N ARG A 95 4.72 6.07 -1.54
CA ARG A 95 3.32 5.83 -1.86
C ARG A 95 2.63 7.16 -2.16
N TYR A 96 2.18 7.33 -3.40
CA TYR A 96 1.33 8.47 -3.78
C TYR A 96 -0.14 8.08 -3.61
N PRO A 97 -0.85 8.58 -2.57
CA PRO A 97 -2.27 8.31 -2.41
C PRO A 97 -3.05 9.19 -3.40
N HIS A 98 -3.17 8.75 -4.65
CA HIS A 98 -4.12 9.37 -5.57
C HIS A 98 -5.54 8.90 -5.23
N GLY A 99 -6.14 9.53 -4.23
CA GLY A 99 -7.55 9.34 -3.86
C GLY A 99 -7.75 8.74 -2.46
N SER A 100 -8.86 9.14 -1.83
CA SER A 100 -9.21 8.83 -0.43
C SER A 100 -9.50 7.37 -0.10
N LYS A 101 -9.31 6.45 -1.06
CA LYS A 101 -9.71 5.03 -0.96
C LYS A 101 -8.53 4.07 -0.78
N PHE A 102 -7.32 4.47 -1.16
CA PHE A 102 -6.20 3.52 -1.29
C PHE A 102 -5.57 3.13 0.05
N ASP A 103 -5.54 4.02 1.04
CA ASP A 103 -4.96 3.72 2.36
C ASP A 103 -5.88 2.79 3.19
N ILE A 104 -7.20 3.00 3.15
CA ILE A 104 -8.17 2.16 3.88
C ILE A 104 -8.16 0.72 3.37
N PHE A 105 -8.02 0.52 2.05
CA PHE A 105 -7.96 -0.82 1.47
C PHE A 105 -6.76 -1.62 1.98
N TRP A 106 -5.59 -0.99 2.12
CA TRP A 106 -4.39 -1.67 2.62
C TRP A 106 -4.45 -1.89 4.13
N ASP A 107 -4.92 -0.92 4.91
CA ASP A 107 -5.09 -1.09 6.36
C ASP A 107 -6.11 -2.20 6.68
N GLU A 108 -7.21 -2.28 5.93
CA GLU A 108 -8.22 -3.35 6.06
C GLU A 108 -7.69 -4.70 5.56
N LEU A 109 -6.90 -4.71 4.49
CA LEU A 109 -6.32 -5.94 3.93
C LEU A 109 -5.19 -6.49 4.82
N ASP A 110 -4.34 -5.63 5.37
CA ASP A 110 -3.35 -5.98 6.38
C ASP A 110 -4.04 -6.46 7.67
N GLY A 111 -5.13 -5.80 8.09
CA GLY A 111 -5.98 -6.27 9.19
C GLY A 111 -6.54 -7.67 8.96
N TYR A 112 -7.12 -7.92 7.78
CA TYR A 112 -7.65 -9.22 7.37
C TYR A 112 -6.59 -10.33 7.42
N PHE A 113 -5.40 -10.11 6.84
CA PHE A 113 -4.33 -11.11 6.87
C PHE A 113 -3.75 -11.32 8.27
N ASN A 114 -3.67 -10.28 9.10
CA ASN A 114 -3.21 -10.40 10.48
C ASN A 114 -4.20 -11.14 11.39
N GLU A 115 -5.51 -10.95 11.22
CA GLU A 115 -6.53 -11.71 11.95
C GLU A 115 -6.54 -13.19 11.55
N HIS A 116 -6.47 -13.49 10.25
CA HIS A 116 -6.54 -14.86 9.76
C HIS A 116 -5.26 -15.68 10.00
N ASN A 117 -4.08 -15.07 10.02
CA ASN A 117 -2.84 -15.76 10.36
C ASN A 117 -2.74 -16.10 11.86
N ASN A 118 -3.32 -15.27 12.74
CA ASN A 118 -3.35 -15.53 14.18
C ASN A 118 -4.32 -16.67 14.57
N THR A 119 -5.36 -16.92 13.77
CA THR A 119 -6.25 -18.08 13.98
C THR A 119 -5.61 -19.43 13.64
N VAL A 120 -4.64 -19.48 12.71
CA VAL A 120 -3.99 -20.74 12.30
C VAL A 120 -2.88 -21.18 13.27
N VAL A 121 -2.30 -20.25 14.04
CA VAL A 121 -1.23 -20.55 15.00
C VAL A 121 -1.76 -21.04 16.36
N ASN A 122 -3.04 -20.76 16.69
CA ASN A 122 -3.66 -21.14 17.97
C ASN A 122 -4.44 -22.48 17.94
N GLU A 123 -4.34 -23.26 16.85
CA GLU A 123 -4.92 -24.62 16.77
C GLU A 123 -3.86 -25.74 16.78
N ARG A 124 -2.83 -25.62 17.63
CA ARG A 124 -1.90 -26.72 17.92
C ARG A 124 -1.80 -27.01 19.41
#